data_AF-A0A7C5PC91-F1
#
_entry.id   AF-A0A7C5PC91-F1
#
_cell.length_a   1.000
_cell.length_b   1.000
_cell.length_c   1.000
_cell.angle_alpha   90.00
_cell.angle_beta   90.00
_cell.angle_gamma   90.00
#
_symmetry.space_group_name_H-M   'P 1'
#
loop_
_entity.id
_entity.type
_entity.pdbx_description
1 polymer ?
#
loop_
_entity_poly.entity_id
_entity_poly.type
_entity_poly.pdbx_seq_one_letter_code
_entity_poly.pdbx_strand_id
1 'polypeptide(L)'
;MKDFEKQILALQKEKLKLEKTRDETLRKIEQYNFEAKACAAKGDSAGEKRWKEKANEAKKELSELDRKIEEMEEKIKELEENRETEAFKLRSEWETRIKEARKDLLELEASRDAKIQVYQQDMARLESLTANIIQQIGNLIKVREADLANFSNLGFPQTLRHLSLVYMPFYMACFEAELKKRYVVFSPSVANSVGFTAKLKGALGKTKVKHLLAPRFKTVNMLLEKVPALMEKNAAFSRELHEAGEKADILKSNSTRKLIIEGLKKIKDEGWLSEKEFETFSQKLG
;
A
#
# COMPACT_ATOMS: atom_id res chain seq x y z
N MET A 1 -34.19 7.74 54.79
CA MET A 1 -33.84 6.37 55.24
C MET A 1 -33.47 6.31 56.71
N LYS A 2 -32.32 6.84 57.16
CA LYS A 2 -31.94 6.86 58.60
C LYS A 2 -32.93 7.62 59.51
N ASP A 3 -33.66 8.57 58.95
CA ASP A 3 -34.66 9.34 59.70
C ASP A 3 -35.94 8.51 59.97
N PHE A 4 -36.49 7.85 58.94
CA PHE A 4 -37.60 6.89 59.10
C PHE A 4 -37.29 5.77 60.09
N GLU A 5 -36.09 5.20 60.05
CA GLU A 5 -35.66 4.17 61.01
C GLU A 5 -35.68 4.70 62.45
N LYS A 6 -35.19 5.92 62.68
CA LYS A 6 -35.22 6.54 64.02
C LYS A 6 -36.65 6.80 64.49
N GLN A 7 -37.53 7.27 63.61
CA GLN A 7 -38.93 7.55 63.92
C GLN A 7 -39.72 6.27 64.23
N ILE A 8 -39.56 5.22 63.42
CA ILE A 8 -40.18 3.90 63.66
C ILE A 8 -39.70 3.31 64.99
N LEU A 9 -38.39 3.37 65.27
CA LEU A 9 -37.83 2.89 66.55
C LEU A 9 -38.35 3.67 67.76
N ALA A 10 -38.63 4.97 67.62
CA ALA A 10 -39.22 5.78 68.68
C ALA A 10 -40.66 5.34 68.96
N LEU A 11 -41.48 5.19 67.92
CA LEU A 11 -42.87 4.75 68.04
C LEU A 11 -42.98 3.32 68.58
N GLN A 12 -42.11 2.40 68.16
CA GLN A 12 -42.05 1.03 68.70
C GLN A 12 -41.74 1.01 70.20
N LYS A 13 -40.85 1.89 70.67
CA LYS A 13 -40.54 2.02 72.10
C LYS A 13 -41.71 2.58 72.90
N GLU A 14 -42.47 3.51 72.33
CA GLU A 14 -43.67 4.06 72.98
C GLU A 14 -44.80 3.03 73.03
N LYS A 15 -45.03 2.30 71.94
CA LYS A 15 -45.96 1.17 71.87
C LYS A 15 -45.67 0.14 72.96
N LEU A 16 -44.41 -0.29 73.09
CA LEU A 16 -43.98 -1.23 74.13
C LEU A 16 -44.24 -0.72 75.56
N LYS A 17 -44.19 0.59 75.79
CA LYS A 17 -44.54 1.16 77.10
C LYS A 17 -46.04 1.09 77.35
N LEU A 18 -46.85 1.43 76.35
CA LEU A 18 -48.31 1.37 76.45
C LEU A 18 -48.81 -0.08 76.63
N GLU A 19 -48.23 -1.05 75.93
CA GLU A 19 -48.55 -2.48 76.09
C GLU A 19 -48.27 -2.97 77.52
N LYS A 20 -47.16 -2.56 78.12
CA LYS A 20 -46.86 -2.89 79.53
C LYS A 20 -47.90 -2.30 80.49
N THR A 21 -48.26 -1.03 80.30
CA THR A 21 -49.29 -0.38 81.12
C THR A 21 -50.66 -1.02 80.91
N ARG A 22 -50.99 -1.44 79.69
CA ARG A 22 -52.21 -2.17 79.36
C ARG A 22 -52.29 -3.50 80.11
N ASP A 23 -51.21 -4.29 80.10
CA ASP A 23 -51.15 -5.57 80.81
C ASP A 23 -51.28 -5.41 82.32
N GLU A 24 -50.68 -4.36 82.89
CA GLU A 24 -50.83 -4.00 84.30
C GLU A 24 -52.28 -3.62 84.65
N THR A 25 -52.94 -2.83 83.80
CA THR A 25 -54.35 -2.45 83.97
C THR A 25 -55.27 -3.67 83.86
N LEU A 26 -54.97 -4.61 82.96
CA LEU A 26 -55.71 -5.86 82.81
C LEU A 26 -55.64 -6.72 84.09
N ARG A 27 -54.44 -6.86 84.69
CA ARG A 27 -54.27 -7.53 85.99
C ARG A 27 -55.06 -6.85 87.12
N LYS A 28 -55.08 -5.51 87.15
CA LYS A 28 -55.89 -4.75 88.13
C LYS A 28 -57.38 -5.00 87.97
N ILE A 29 -57.88 -5.07 86.73
CA ILE A 29 -59.29 -5.40 86.44
C ILE A 29 -59.63 -6.80 86.96
N GLU A 30 -58.76 -7.80 86.71
CA GLU A 30 -58.95 -9.16 87.22
C GLU A 30 -59.01 -9.20 88.75
N GLN A 31 -58.10 -8.48 89.42
CA GLN A 31 -58.07 -8.35 90.87
C GLN A 31 -59.34 -7.67 91.42
N TYR A 32 -59.77 -6.55 90.83
CA TYR A 32 -60.99 -5.84 91.26
C TYR A 32 -62.25 -6.69 91.04
N ASN A 33 -62.31 -7.48 89.96
CA ASN A 33 -63.41 -8.43 89.74
C ASN A 33 -63.40 -9.58 90.76
N PHE A 34 -62.23 -10.08 91.15
CA PHE A 34 -62.11 -11.10 92.19
C PHE A 34 -62.56 -10.58 93.56
N GLU A 35 -62.13 -9.37 93.94
CA GLU A 35 -62.53 -8.71 95.19
C GLU A 35 -64.02 -8.38 95.21
N ALA A 36 -64.60 -7.95 94.08
CA ALA A 36 -66.05 -7.75 93.96
C ALA A 36 -66.84 -9.05 94.20
N LYS A 37 -66.38 -10.18 93.63
CA LYS A 37 -67.00 -11.51 93.86
C LYS A 37 -66.87 -11.96 95.31
N ALA A 38 -65.73 -11.69 95.95
CA ALA A 38 -65.50 -12.01 97.35
C ALA A 38 -66.39 -11.19 98.31
N CYS A 39 -66.62 -9.90 98.01
CA CYS A 39 -67.57 -9.05 98.76
C CYS A 39 -69.02 -9.51 98.58
N ALA A 40 -69.41 -9.90 97.36
CA ALA A 40 -70.74 -10.45 97.07
C ALA A 40 -71.02 -11.74 97.85
N ALA A 41 -70.04 -12.66 97.93
CA ALA A 41 -70.14 -13.90 98.70
C ALA A 41 -70.25 -13.67 100.23
N LYS A 42 -69.81 -12.52 100.74
CA LYS A 42 -69.88 -12.13 102.15
C LYS A 42 -71.11 -11.28 102.52
N GLY A 43 -71.97 -10.96 101.54
CA GLY A 43 -73.17 -10.13 101.75
C GLY A 43 -72.93 -8.61 101.85
N ASP A 44 -71.73 -8.13 101.49
CA ASP A 44 -71.37 -6.70 101.51
C ASP A 44 -71.66 -6.03 100.15
N SER A 45 -72.89 -5.52 99.99
CA SER A 45 -73.31 -4.85 98.75
C SER A 45 -72.59 -3.53 98.46
N ALA A 46 -72.12 -2.83 99.50
CA ALA A 46 -71.42 -1.55 99.36
C ALA A 46 -69.99 -1.77 98.84
N GLY A 47 -69.29 -2.78 99.38
CA GLY A 47 -67.98 -3.21 98.88
C GLY A 47 -68.03 -3.76 97.46
N GLU A 48 -69.05 -4.56 97.12
CA GLU A 48 -69.26 -5.07 95.76
C GLU A 48 -69.43 -3.94 94.74
N LYS A 49 -70.28 -2.94 95.05
CA LYS A 49 -70.54 -1.80 94.15
C LYS A 49 -69.27 -0.97 93.93
N ARG A 50 -68.48 -0.73 94.98
CA ARG A 50 -67.22 0.03 94.90
C ARG A 50 -66.16 -0.68 94.05
N TRP A 51 -66.01 -2.00 94.19
CA TRP A 51 -65.05 -2.76 93.37
C TRP A 51 -65.49 -2.89 91.92
N LYS A 52 -66.80 -3.01 91.65
CA LYS A 52 -67.35 -2.95 90.29
C LYS A 52 -67.13 -1.58 89.62
N GLU A 53 -67.26 -0.49 90.37
CA GLU A 53 -67.01 0.86 89.87
C GLU A 53 -65.54 1.06 89.49
N LYS A 54 -64.60 0.66 90.37
CA LYS A 54 -63.15 0.66 90.06
C LYS A 54 -62.80 -0.24 88.87
N ALA A 55 -63.44 -1.41 88.74
CA ALA A 55 -63.24 -2.28 87.58
C ALA A 55 -63.76 -1.62 86.29
N ASN A 56 -64.85 -0.85 86.35
CA ASN A 56 -65.38 -0.12 85.21
C ASN A 56 -64.51 1.08 84.82
N GLU A 57 -63.93 1.81 85.78
CA GLU A 57 -62.95 2.86 85.53
C GLU A 57 -61.69 2.29 84.86
N ALA A 58 -61.13 1.21 85.41
CA ALA A 58 -59.97 0.55 84.81
C ALA A 58 -60.27 -0.04 83.42
N LYS A 59 -61.50 -0.50 83.15
CA LYS A 59 -61.92 -0.90 81.79
C LYS A 59 -61.97 0.27 80.80
N LYS A 60 -62.38 1.47 81.24
CA LYS A 60 -62.31 2.68 80.40
C LYS A 60 -60.86 3.04 80.09
N GLU A 61 -59.98 2.99 81.10
CA GLU A 61 -58.54 3.20 80.90
C GLU A 61 -57.93 2.16 79.93
N LEU A 62 -58.34 0.89 80.04
CA LEU A 62 -57.91 -0.16 79.12
C LEU A 62 -58.33 0.15 77.68
N SER A 63 -59.59 0.55 77.46
CA SER A 63 -60.09 0.92 76.14
C SER A 63 -59.35 2.12 75.54
N GLU A 64 -58.96 3.09 76.36
CA GLU A 64 -58.16 4.24 75.92
C GLU A 64 -56.72 3.85 75.58
N LEU A 65 -56.14 2.90 76.31
CA LEU A 65 -54.82 2.34 76.01
C LEU A 65 -54.84 1.50 74.73
N ASP A 66 -55.87 0.67 74.52
CA ASP A 66 -56.08 -0.10 73.29
C ASP A 66 -56.15 0.82 72.08
N ARG A 67 -56.97 1.88 72.14
CA ARG A 67 -57.06 2.88 71.05
C ARG A 67 -55.71 3.52 70.74
N LYS A 68 -54.94 3.90 71.78
CA LYS A 68 -53.62 4.52 71.57
C LYS A 68 -52.61 3.56 70.97
N ILE A 69 -52.69 2.26 71.28
CA ILE A 69 -51.85 1.23 70.68
C ILE A 69 -52.21 1.05 69.20
N GLU A 70 -53.50 0.97 68.86
CA GLU A 70 -53.97 0.91 67.47
C GLU A 70 -53.51 2.14 66.66
N GLU A 71 -53.66 3.35 67.19
CA GLU A 71 -53.17 4.58 66.55
C GLU A 71 -51.65 4.57 66.33
N MET A 72 -50.87 3.96 67.22
CA MET A 72 -49.41 3.82 67.04
C MET A 72 -49.07 2.77 65.98
N GLU A 73 -49.82 1.67 65.92
CA GLU A 73 -49.64 0.64 64.89
C GLU A 73 -49.92 1.19 63.49
N GLU A 74 -50.99 1.97 63.32
CA GLU A 74 -51.29 2.64 62.06
C GLU A 74 -50.18 3.59 61.63
N LYS A 75 -49.66 4.42 62.55
CA LYS A 75 -48.54 5.33 62.27
C LYS A 75 -47.25 4.61 61.91
N ILE A 76 -46.95 3.50 62.56
CA ILE A 76 -45.79 2.67 62.22
C ILE A 76 -45.94 2.13 60.80
N LYS A 77 -47.11 1.58 60.48
CA LYS A 77 -47.40 1.01 59.16
C LYS A 77 -47.31 2.06 58.05
N GLU A 78 -47.91 3.23 58.26
CA GLU A 78 -47.85 4.34 57.29
C GLU A 78 -46.41 4.80 57.05
N LEU A 79 -45.60 4.92 58.11
CA LEU A 79 -44.18 5.28 57.98
C LEU A 79 -43.35 4.21 57.25
N GLU A 80 -43.68 2.92 57.43
CA GLU A 80 -43.03 1.83 56.71
C GLU A 80 -43.37 1.85 55.22
N GLU A 81 -44.66 2.02 54.88
CA GLU A 81 -45.12 2.15 53.49
C GLU A 81 -44.51 3.39 52.80
N ASN A 82 -44.46 4.53 53.50
CA ASN A 82 -43.81 5.74 53.02
C ASN A 82 -42.30 5.54 52.79
N ARG A 83 -41.61 4.86 53.71
CA ARG A 83 -40.18 4.52 53.54
C ARG A 83 -39.96 3.66 52.31
N GLU A 84 -40.79 2.66 52.09
CA GLU A 84 -40.68 1.74 50.95
C GLU A 84 -40.95 2.44 49.63
N THR A 85 -41.99 3.27 49.56
CA THR A 85 -42.33 4.02 48.33
C THR A 85 -41.24 5.04 47.99
N GLU A 86 -40.69 5.76 48.96
CA GLU A 86 -39.55 6.67 48.72
C GLU A 86 -38.30 5.90 48.26
N ALA A 87 -37.99 4.77 48.89
CA ALA A 87 -36.86 3.94 48.49
C ALA A 87 -37.02 3.42 47.06
N PHE A 88 -38.24 3.02 46.68
CA PHE A 88 -38.55 2.58 45.32
C PHE A 88 -38.41 3.72 44.31
N LYS A 89 -39.00 4.90 44.58
CA LYS A 89 -38.87 6.09 43.72
C LYS A 89 -37.40 6.44 43.50
N LEU A 90 -36.62 6.53 44.58
CA LEU A 90 -35.21 6.88 44.50
C LEU A 90 -34.42 5.85 43.67
N ARG A 91 -34.67 4.55 43.87
CA ARG A 91 -34.04 3.50 43.04
C ARG A 91 -34.40 3.62 41.57
N SER A 92 -35.68 3.84 41.25
CA SER A 92 -36.17 3.97 39.88
C SER A 92 -35.58 5.20 39.18
N GLU A 93 -35.50 6.34 39.88
CA GLU A 93 -34.87 7.56 39.37
C GLU A 93 -33.39 7.34 39.07
N TRP A 94 -32.65 6.72 39.99
CA TRP A 94 -31.22 6.41 39.76
C TRP A 94 -31.02 5.42 38.64
N GLU A 95 -31.84 4.39 38.53
CA GLU A 95 -31.75 3.42 37.44
C GLU A 95 -32.00 4.10 36.08
N THR A 96 -32.97 5.01 36.02
CA THR A 96 -33.26 5.79 34.80
C THR A 96 -32.08 6.68 34.43
N ARG A 97 -31.52 7.43 35.38
CA ARG A 97 -30.32 8.26 35.15
C ARG A 97 -29.12 7.44 34.70
N ILE A 98 -28.92 6.25 35.26
CA ILE A 98 -27.86 5.33 34.83
C ILE A 98 -28.10 4.86 33.40
N LYS A 99 -29.33 4.51 33.03
CA LYS A 99 -29.68 4.09 31.66
C LYS A 99 -29.44 5.22 30.66
N GLU A 100 -29.88 6.43 30.97
CA GLU A 100 -29.67 7.62 30.14
C GLU A 100 -28.19 7.92 29.95
N ALA A 101 -27.41 7.98 31.04
CA ALA A 101 -25.97 8.22 30.95
C ALA A 101 -25.22 7.13 30.17
N ARG A 102 -25.68 5.88 30.21
CA ARG A 102 -25.07 4.77 29.46
C ARG A 102 -25.45 4.76 27.99
N LYS A 103 -26.56 5.38 27.59
CA LYS A 103 -27.05 5.34 26.20
C LYS A 103 -26.02 5.90 25.23
N ASP A 104 -25.53 7.11 25.51
CA ASP A 104 -24.56 7.79 24.64
C ASP A 104 -23.22 7.03 24.61
N LEU A 105 -22.82 6.45 25.74
CA LEU A 105 -21.62 5.61 25.82
C LEU A 105 -21.73 4.37 24.92
N LEU A 106 -22.86 3.66 24.97
CA LEU A 106 -23.10 2.47 24.15
C LEU A 106 -23.11 2.81 22.65
N GLU A 107 -23.69 3.95 22.28
CA GLU A 107 -23.69 4.42 20.89
C GLU A 107 -22.26 4.73 20.41
N LEU A 108 -21.45 5.40 21.24
CA LEU A 108 -20.05 5.67 20.95
C LEU A 108 -19.21 4.39 20.85
N GLU A 109 -19.43 3.43 21.74
CA GLU A 109 -18.76 2.12 21.70
C GLU A 109 -19.12 1.34 20.43
N ALA A 110 -20.41 1.29 20.07
CA ALA A 110 -20.87 0.64 18.84
C ALA A 110 -20.27 1.31 17.59
N SER A 111 -20.24 2.64 17.54
CA SER A 111 -19.62 3.39 16.45
C SER A 111 -18.11 3.14 16.35
N ARG A 112 -17.41 3.11 17.49
CA ARG A 112 -15.99 2.78 17.56
C ARG A 112 -15.73 1.37 17.02
N ASP A 113 -16.50 0.38 17.48
CA ASP A 113 -16.30 -1.02 17.13
C ASP A 113 -16.60 -1.28 15.64
N ALA A 114 -17.63 -0.65 15.09
CA ALA A 114 -17.89 -0.67 13.66
C ALA A 114 -16.71 -0.10 12.85
N LYS A 115 -16.13 1.01 13.30
CA LYS A 115 -14.97 1.63 12.64
C LYS A 115 -13.72 0.75 12.72
N ILE A 116 -13.47 0.12 13.86
CA ILE A 116 -12.39 -0.86 14.03
C ILE A 116 -12.58 -2.03 13.06
N GLN A 117 -13.79 -2.56 12.95
CA GLN A 117 -14.09 -3.67 12.06
C GLN A 117 -13.83 -3.32 10.58
N VAL A 118 -14.22 -2.12 10.15
CA VAL A 118 -13.91 -1.63 8.78
C VAL A 118 -12.39 -1.56 8.56
N TYR A 119 -11.64 -0.98 9.50
CA TYR A 119 -10.18 -0.93 9.36
C TYR A 119 -9.52 -2.30 9.32
N GLN A 120 -9.99 -3.25 10.12
CA GLN A 120 -9.49 -4.63 10.08
C GLN A 120 -9.75 -5.31 8.72
N GLN A 121 -10.94 -5.09 8.13
CA GLN A 121 -11.26 -5.59 6.79
C GLN A 121 -10.36 -4.96 5.71
N ASP A 122 -10.15 -3.65 5.79
CA ASP A 122 -9.27 -2.93 4.86
C ASP A 122 -7.82 -3.41 4.97
N MET A 123 -7.31 -3.62 6.19
CA MET A 123 -5.98 -4.19 6.42
C MET A 123 -5.85 -5.58 5.79
N ALA A 124 -6.79 -6.48 6.07
CA ALA A 124 -6.78 -7.84 5.51
C ALA A 124 -6.84 -7.81 3.96
N ARG A 125 -7.63 -6.89 3.38
CA ARG A 125 -7.70 -6.70 1.93
C ARG A 125 -6.36 -6.23 1.36
N LEU A 126 -5.71 -5.26 1.99
CA LEU A 126 -4.41 -4.74 1.56
C LEU A 126 -3.32 -5.80 1.66
N GLU A 127 -3.30 -6.59 2.74
CA GLU A 127 -2.38 -7.72 2.91
C GLU A 127 -2.56 -8.76 1.80
N SER A 128 -3.80 -9.14 1.50
CA SER A 128 -4.13 -10.08 0.42
C SER A 128 -3.68 -9.56 -0.96
N LEU A 129 -3.96 -8.29 -1.27
CA LEU A 129 -3.54 -7.67 -2.52
C LEU A 129 -2.01 -7.61 -2.63
N THR A 130 -1.33 -7.24 -1.55
CA THR A 130 0.13 -7.16 -1.50
C THR A 130 0.77 -8.53 -1.69
N ALA A 131 0.24 -9.57 -1.03
CA ALA A 131 0.68 -10.95 -1.22
C ALA A 131 0.52 -11.41 -2.67
N ASN A 132 -0.60 -11.06 -3.32
CA ASN A 132 -0.83 -11.37 -4.73
C ASN A 132 0.21 -10.67 -5.64
N ILE A 133 0.48 -9.38 -5.42
CA ILE A 133 1.49 -8.63 -6.17
C ILE A 133 2.88 -9.27 -6.00
N ILE A 134 3.26 -9.62 -4.77
CA ILE A 134 4.53 -10.30 -4.49
C ILE A 134 4.62 -11.62 -5.25
N GLN A 135 3.54 -12.42 -5.24
CA GLN A 135 3.48 -13.68 -5.98
C GLN A 135 3.61 -13.46 -7.50
N GLN A 136 2.90 -12.47 -8.05
CA GLN A 136 2.99 -12.13 -9.48
C GLN A 136 4.41 -11.70 -9.87
N ILE A 137 5.04 -10.83 -9.07
CA ILE A 137 6.43 -10.41 -9.29
C ILE A 137 7.37 -11.61 -9.20
N GLY A 138 7.21 -12.47 -8.19
CA GLY A 138 8.01 -13.68 -8.04
C GLY A 138 7.88 -14.62 -9.24
N ASN A 139 6.68 -14.78 -9.80
CA ASN A 139 6.46 -15.56 -11.02
C ASN A 139 7.13 -14.91 -12.24
N LEU A 140 7.02 -13.59 -12.39
CA LEU A 140 7.67 -12.86 -13.48
C LEU A 140 9.20 -12.96 -13.41
N ILE A 141 9.79 -12.90 -12.22
CA ILE A 141 11.23 -13.12 -12.01
C ILE A 141 11.61 -14.52 -12.48
N LYS A 142 10.89 -15.56 -12.07
CA LYS A 142 11.16 -16.95 -12.49
C LYS A 142 11.06 -17.14 -14.01
N VAL A 143 10.05 -16.57 -14.65
CA VAL A 143 9.90 -16.61 -16.11
C VAL A 143 11.10 -15.93 -16.77
N ARG A 144 11.50 -14.76 -16.29
CA ARG A 144 12.65 -14.02 -16.84
C ARG A 144 13.97 -14.75 -16.64
N GLU A 145 14.18 -15.38 -15.49
CA GLU A 145 15.36 -16.21 -15.21
C GLU A 145 15.40 -17.43 -16.15
N ALA A 146 14.26 -18.09 -16.37
CA ALA A 146 14.15 -19.19 -17.32
C ALA A 146 14.42 -18.75 -18.76
N ASP A 147 13.88 -17.61 -19.17
CA ASP A 147 14.14 -17.02 -20.50
C ASP A 147 15.63 -16.69 -20.66
N LEU A 148 16.26 -16.07 -19.67
CA LEU A 148 17.70 -15.79 -19.69
C LEU A 148 18.53 -17.07 -19.79
N ALA A 149 18.18 -18.12 -19.04
CA ALA A 149 18.85 -19.42 -19.13
C ALA A 149 18.68 -20.03 -20.52
N ASN A 150 17.48 -19.95 -21.11
CA ASN A 150 17.20 -20.42 -22.47
C ASN A 150 18.01 -19.63 -23.51
N PHE A 151 18.06 -18.30 -23.42
CA PHE A 151 18.91 -17.46 -24.30
C PHE A 151 20.40 -17.79 -24.15
N SER A 152 20.86 -18.07 -22.94
CA SER A 152 22.25 -18.51 -22.68
C SER A 152 22.57 -19.82 -23.39
N ASN A 153 21.59 -20.72 -23.51
CA ASN A 153 21.74 -22.01 -24.20
C ASN A 153 21.62 -21.89 -25.74
N LEU A 154 20.90 -20.86 -26.23
CA LEU A 154 20.72 -20.60 -27.67
C LEU A 154 21.88 -19.80 -28.28
N GLY A 155 22.61 -19.03 -27.48
CA GLY A 155 23.81 -18.32 -27.90
C GLY A 155 25.04 -19.22 -27.90
N PHE A 156 25.93 -19.05 -28.88
CA PHE A 156 27.32 -19.47 -28.70
C PHE A 156 27.87 -18.75 -27.45
N PRO A 157 28.64 -19.40 -26.56
CA PRO A 157 29.21 -18.77 -25.38
C PRO A 157 30.28 -17.76 -25.80
N GLN A 158 29.81 -16.59 -26.24
CA GLN A 158 30.65 -15.51 -26.73
C GLN A 158 30.91 -14.60 -25.55
N THR A 159 31.94 -14.97 -24.79
CA THR A 159 32.65 -14.01 -23.94
C THR A 159 32.85 -12.74 -24.77
N LEU A 160 32.42 -11.59 -24.25
CA LEU A 160 32.59 -10.28 -24.88
C LEU A 160 34.10 -10.01 -25.08
N ARG A 161 34.66 -10.57 -26.15
CA ARG A 161 35.94 -10.16 -26.68
C ARG A 161 35.66 -8.85 -27.40
N HIS A 162 36.07 -7.76 -26.76
CA HIS A 162 36.29 -6.42 -27.31
C HIS A 162 35.56 -6.11 -28.62
N LEU A 163 34.60 -5.18 -28.58
CA LEU A 163 34.14 -4.46 -29.77
C LEU A 163 35.37 -3.98 -30.55
N SER A 164 35.71 -4.69 -31.62
CA SER A 164 36.83 -4.37 -32.47
C SER A 164 36.31 -3.42 -33.52
N LEU A 165 36.70 -2.16 -33.43
CA LEU A 165 36.40 -1.15 -34.44
C LEU A 165 37.13 -1.54 -35.74
N VAL A 166 36.42 -2.11 -36.71
CA VAL A 166 36.99 -2.46 -38.01
C VAL A 166 36.81 -1.27 -38.95
N TYR A 167 37.88 -0.52 -39.17
CA TYR A 167 37.93 0.49 -40.23
C TYR A 167 37.97 -0.21 -41.59
N MET A 168 36.97 0.05 -42.42
CA MET A 168 36.84 -0.55 -43.75
C MET A 168 37.10 0.53 -44.81
N PRO A 169 38.31 0.61 -45.38
CA PRO A 169 38.65 1.69 -46.30
C PRO A 169 37.90 1.53 -47.62
N PHE A 170 37.23 2.60 -48.04
CA PHE A 170 36.73 2.78 -49.40
C PHE A 170 37.42 4.00 -50.01
N TYR A 171 37.50 4.06 -51.33
CA TYR A 171 38.15 5.16 -52.03
C TYR A 171 37.15 5.91 -52.90
N MET A 172 37.35 7.22 -53.03
CA MET A 172 36.60 8.05 -53.97
C MET A 172 37.60 8.77 -54.88
N ALA A 173 37.35 8.73 -56.18
CA ALA A 173 38.11 9.48 -57.17
C ALA A 173 37.23 10.60 -57.75
N CYS A 174 37.77 11.81 -57.78
CA CYS A 174 37.18 12.94 -58.49
C CYS A 174 37.93 13.14 -59.81
N PHE A 175 37.21 13.05 -60.92
CA PHE A 175 37.71 13.45 -62.23
C PHE A 175 37.17 14.84 -62.54
N GLU A 176 38.08 15.80 -62.71
CA GLU A 176 37.73 17.17 -63.04
C GLU A 176 38.20 17.50 -64.45
N ALA A 177 37.28 18.03 -65.26
CA ALA A 177 37.56 18.57 -66.57
C ALA A 177 36.76 19.86 -66.73
N GLU A 178 37.44 20.96 -67.05
CA GLU A 178 36.86 22.31 -67.11
C GLU A 178 36.12 22.66 -65.80
N LEU A 179 34.79 22.81 -65.85
CA LEU A 179 33.93 23.11 -64.69
C LEU A 179 33.11 21.89 -64.23
N LYS A 180 33.35 20.70 -64.80
CA LYS A 180 32.58 19.49 -64.48
C LYS A 180 33.42 18.54 -63.63
N LYS A 181 32.84 18.16 -62.49
CA LYS A 181 33.38 17.13 -61.58
C LYS A 181 32.58 15.86 -61.72
N ARG A 182 33.28 14.74 -61.84
CA ARG A 182 32.69 13.39 -61.87
C ARG A 182 33.31 12.56 -60.75
N TYR A 183 32.46 12.10 -59.84
CA TYR A 183 32.87 11.25 -58.73
C TYR A 183 32.67 9.77 -59.07
N VAL A 184 33.63 8.94 -58.67
CA VAL A 184 33.56 7.49 -58.73
C VAL A 184 33.95 6.94 -57.36
N VAL A 185 33.12 6.08 -56.80
CA VAL A 185 33.38 5.42 -55.52
C VAL A 185 33.80 3.98 -55.77
N PHE A 186 34.87 3.55 -55.09
CA PHE A 186 35.40 2.20 -55.10
C PHE A 186 35.14 1.57 -53.74
N SER A 187 34.32 0.52 -53.71
CA SER A 187 34.02 -0.23 -52.50
C SER A 187 35.28 -0.92 -51.95
N PRO A 188 35.31 -1.23 -50.65
CA PRO A 188 36.30 -2.15 -50.10
C PRO A 188 36.20 -3.48 -50.86
N SER A 189 37.28 -3.85 -51.54
CA SER A 189 37.26 -4.93 -52.53
C SER A 189 38.42 -5.90 -52.35
N VAL A 190 38.23 -7.13 -52.84
CA VAL A 190 39.28 -8.14 -52.96
C VAL A 190 39.66 -8.26 -54.43
N ALA A 191 40.95 -8.38 -54.71
CA ALA A 191 41.43 -8.63 -56.07
C ALA A 191 41.15 -10.10 -56.44
N ASN A 192 40.42 -10.33 -57.53
CA ASN A 192 40.18 -11.67 -58.05
C ASN A 192 41.30 -12.08 -59.03
N SER A 193 41.97 -13.20 -58.75
CA SER A 193 43.08 -13.73 -59.57
C SER A 193 42.64 -14.52 -60.82
N VAL A 194 41.34 -14.75 -61.00
CA VAL A 194 40.82 -15.77 -61.94
C VAL A 194 40.83 -15.33 -63.44
N GLY A 195 41.26 -14.10 -63.76
CA GLY A 195 41.34 -13.59 -65.14
C GLY A 195 42.74 -13.34 -65.70
N PHE A 196 43.81 -13.81 -65.04
CA PHE A 196 45.15 -13.19 -65.13
C PHE A 196 46.13 -13.72 -66.18
N THR A 197 45.77 -14.68 -67.03
CA THR A 197 46.67 -15.16 -68.09
C THR A 197 46.72 -14.24 -69.31
N ALA A 198 45.80 -13.27 -69.41
CA ALA A 198 45.87 -12.24 -70.44
C ALA A 198 46.55 -11.00 -69.84
N LYS A 199 47.81 -10.77 -70.22
CA LYS A 199 48.51 -9.48 -70.02
C LYS A 199 47.51 -8.35 -70.25
N LEU A 200 47.57 -7.29 -69.44
CA LEU A 200 46.79 -6.05 -69.59
C LEU A 200 47.12 -5.27 -70.88
N LYS A 201 47.53 -5.97 -71.94
CA LYS A 201 47.74 -5.47 -73.29
C LYS A 201 46.40 -5.01 -73.87
N GLY A 202 46.30 -3.71 -74.07
CA GLY A 202 45.38 -3.11 -75.03
C GLY A 202 44.19 -2.39 -74.42
N ALA A 203 44.16 -1.08 -74.67
CA ALA A 203 43.01 -0.17 -74.57
C ALA A 203 42.24 -0.18 -73.24
N LEU A 204 42.56 0.82 -72.42
CA LEU A 204 41.86 1.27 -71.21
C LEU A 204 40.34 1.32 -71.38
N GLY A 205 39.65 0.21 -71.06
CA GLY A 205 38.21 0.14 -70.90
C GLY A 205 37.82 0.02 -69.43
N LYS A 206 36.94 0.91 -68.94
CA LYS A 206 36.39 0.93 -67.57
C LYS A 206 35.80 -0.42 -67.09
N THR A 207 35.49 -1.30 -68.03
CA THR A 207 34.93 -2.63 -67.78
C THR A 207 35.93 -3.60 -67.17
N LYS A 208 37.24 -3.56 -67.52
CA LYS A 208 38.21 -4.53 -66.98
C LYS A 208 38.58 -4.28 -65.51
N VAL A 209 38.74 -3.04 -65.08
CA VAL A 209 39.09 -2.71 -63.67
C VAL A 209 37.99 -3.12 -62.68
N LYS A 210 36.72 -3.05 -63.08
CA LYS A 210 35.59 -3.52 -62.26
C LYS A 210 35.55 -5.05 -62.09
N HIS A 211 36.10 -5.80 -63.04
CA HIS A 211 36.20 -7.27 -62.91
C HIS A 211 37.40 -7.73 -62.09
N LEU A 212 38.42 -6.87 -61.93
CA LEU A 212 39.57 -7.14 -61.07
C LEU A 212 39.23 -7.04 -59.58
N LEU A 213 38.34 -6.11 -59.22
CA LEU A 213 37.96 -5.84 -57.84
C LEU A 213 36.53 -6.31 -57.59
N ALA A 214 36.38 -7.38 -56.81
CA ALA A 214 35.08 -7.82 -56.31
C ALA A 214 34.79 -7.14 -54.97
N PRO A 215 33.63 -6.47 -54.80
CA PRO A 215 33.25 -5.88 -53.53
C PRO A 215 33.25 -6.94 -52.42
N ARG A 216 34.01 -6.68 -51.35
CA ARG A 216 34.11 -7.60 -50.21
C ARG A 216 32.81 -7.67 -49.41
N PHE A 217 32.06 -6.55 -49.37
CA PHE A 217 30.85 -6.41 -48.58
C PHE A 217 29.70 -5.87 -49.43
N LYS A 218 28.72 -6.73 -49.72
CA LYS A 218 27.56 -6.40 -50.57
C LYS A 218 26.76 -5.21 -50.03
N THR A 219 26.51 -5.16 -48.72
CA THR A 219 25.74 -4.09 -48.08
C THR A 219 26.43 -2.73 -48.18
N VAL A 220 27.74 -2.70 -47.94
CA VAL A 220 28.54 -1.46 -48.07
C VAL A 220 28.57 -1.00 -49.52
N ASN A 221 28.74 -1.92 -50.47
CA ASN A 221 28.71 -1.58 -51.90
C ASN A 221 27.36 -0.96 -52.31
N MET A 222 26.22 -1.55 -51.90
CA MET A 222 24.89 -1.00 -52.20
C MET A 222 24.68 0.41 -51.63
N LEU A 223 25.32 0.75 -50.51
CA LEU A 223 25.29 2.09 -49.94
C LEU A 223 26.17 3.05 -50.76
N LEU A 224 27.41 2.65 -51.04
CA LEU A 224 28.39 3.47 -51.75
C LEU A 224 27.98 3.77 -53.20
N GLU A 225 27.31 2.84 -53.88
CA GLU A 225 26.78 3.03 -55.24
C GLU A 225 25.76 4.19 -55.35
N LYS A 226 25.10 4.55 -54.24
CA LYS A 226 24.14 5.66 -54.21
C LYS A 226 24.81 7.02 -54.07
N VAL A 227 26.07 7.08 -53.62
CA VAL A 227 26.75 8.34 -53.30
C VAL A 227 26.83 9.29 -54.50
N PRO A 228 27.26 8.88 -55.72
CA PRO A 228 27.31 9.80 -56.86
C PRO A 228 25.95 10.41 -57.21
N ALA A 229 24.88 9.60 -57.18
CA ALA A 229 23.53 10.07 -57.45
C ALA A 229 23.01 11.04 -56.37
N LEU A 230 23.47 10.90 -55.12
CA LEU A 230 23.16 11.86 -54.05
C LEU A 230 23.91 13.18 -54.22
N MET A 231 25.17 13.13 -54.67
CA MET A 231 25.95 14.34 -54.97
C MET A 231 25.33 15.15 -56.11
N GLU A 232 24.81 14.49 -57.14
CA GLU A 232 24.09 15.16 -58.24
C GLU A 232 22.81 15.88 -57.79
N LYS A 233 22.12 15.34 -56.78
CA LYS A 233 20.84 15.87 -56.29
C LYS A 233 20.99 16.91 -55.17
N ASN A 234 22.13 16.94 -54.48
CA ASN A 234 22.33 17.77 -53.30
C ASN A 234 23.69 18.50 -53.35
N ALA A 235 23.64 19.79 -53.70
CA ALA A 235 24.83 20.64 -53.81
C ALA A 235 25.59 20.83 -52.49
N ALA A 236 24.87 20.91 -51.35
CA ALA A 236 25.50 21.05 -50.04
C ALA A 236 26.30 19.79 -49.68
N PHE A 237 25.68 18.62 -49.87
CA PHE A 237 26.34 17.32 -49.68
C PHE A 237 27.54 17.14 -50.62
N SER A 238 27.40 17.53 -51.90
CA SER A 238 28.51 17.48 -52.85
C SER A 238 29.68 18.35 -52.42
N ARG A 239 29.41 19.55 -51.88
CA ARG A 239 30.46 20.46 -51.38
C ARG A 239 31.17 19.88 -50.17
N GLU A 240 30.43 19.40 -49.16
CA GLU A 240 31.00 18.79 -47.96
C GLU A 240 31.87 17.58 -48.28
N LEU A 241 31.39 16.70 -49.16
CA LEU A 241 32.13 15.51 -49.56
C LEU A 241 33.36 15.86 -50.39
N HIS A 242 33.31 16.91 -51.21
CA HIS A 242 34.48 17.42 -51.91
C HIS A 242 35.52 18.00 -50.93
N GLU A 243 35.12 18.83 -49.98
CA GLU A 243 36.01 19.40 -48.97
C GLU A 243 36.66 18.30 -48.09
N ALA A 244 35.89 17.29 -47.70
CA ALA A 244 36.40 16.12 -47.00
C ALA A 244 37.39 15.33 -47.86
N GLY A 245 37.08 15.12 -49.14
CA GLY A 245 37.96 14.48 -50.11
C GLY A 245 39.27 15.23 -50.31
N GLU A 246 39.23 16.56 -50.42
CA GLU A 246 40.41 17.41 -50.57
C GLU A 246 41.34 17.36 -49.35
N LYS A 247 40.77 17.22 -48.14
CA LYS A 247 41.52 17.05 -46.89
C LYS A 247 42.11 15.64 -46.75
N ALA A 248 41.39 14.63 -47.25
CA ALA A 248 41.77 13.22 -47.17
C ALA A 248 42.49 12.71 -48.42
N ASP A 249 42.86 13.60 -49.36
CA ASP A 249 43.48 13.23 -50.62
C ASP A 249 44.85 12.58 -50.39
N ILE A 250 44.87 11.26 -50.52
CA ILE A 250 46.05 10.43 -50.35
C ILE A 250 47.15 10.75 -51.37
N LEU A 251 46.80 11.37 -52.50
CA LEU A 251 47.77 11.76 -53.52
C LEU A 251 48.49 13.06 -53.17
N LYS A 252 48.03 13.87 -52.21
CA LYS A 252 48.77 15.07 -51.78
C LYS A 252 50.01 14.75 -50.95
N SER A 253 50.00 13.63 -50.24
CA SER A 253 51.09 13.22 -49.34
C SER A 253 52.25 12.57 -50.08
N ASN A 254 53.46 13.15 -49.96
CA ASN A 254 54.68 12.60 -50.55
C ASN A 254 55.01 11.18 -50.04
N SER A 255 54.75 10.88 -48.76
CA SER A 255 54.98 9.54 -48.21
C SER A 255 54.01 8.52 -48.80
N THR A 256 52.75 8.92 -48.99
CA THR A 256 51.74 8.05 -49.59
C THR A 256 51.99 7.82 -51.07
N ARG A 257 52.43 8.84 -51.82
CA ARG A 257 52.84 8.67 -53.23
C ARG A 257 53.98 7.67 -53.38
N LYS A 258 54.99 7.72 -52.51
CA LYS A 258 56.09 6.73 -52.50
C LYS A 258 55.57 5.31 -52.29
N LEU A 259 54.67 5.10 -51.32
CA LEU A 259 54.04 3.80 -51.09
C LEU A 259 53.22 3.32 -52.30
N ILE A 260 52.53 4.23 -52.99
CA ILE A 260 51.79 3.90 -54.21
C ILE A 260 52.76 3.50 -55.32
N ILE A 261 53.87 4.20 -55.52
CA ILE A 261 54.90 3.85 -56.52
C ILE A 261 55.53 2.49 -56.21
N GLU A 262 55.84 2.20 -54.95
CA GLU A 262 56.31 0.88 -54.52
C GLU A 262 55.28 -0.22 -54.79
N GLY A 263 54.00 0.06 -54.54
CA GLY A 263 52.90 -0.85 -54.88
C GLY A 263 52.78 -1.08 -56.39
N LEU A 264 52.86 -0.03 -57.20
CA LEU A 264 52.86 -0.13 -58.66
C LEU A 264 54.04 -0.94 -59.16
N LYS A 265 55.21 -0.83 -58.54
CA LYS A 265 56.39 -1.64 -58.88
C LYS A 265 56.14 -3.13 -58.60
N LYS A 266 55.57 -3.47 -57.43
CA LYS A 266 55.20 -4.88 -57.12
C LYS A 266 54.20 -5.43 -58.13
N ILE A 267 53.17 -4.65 -58.45
CA ILE A 267 52.14 -4.99 -59.44
C ILE A 267 52.76 -5.16 -60.85
N LYS A 268 53.76 -4.34 -61.22
CA LYS A 268 54.55 -4.51 -62.44
C LYS A 268 55.36 -5.81 -62.42
N ASP A 269 56.06 -6.09 -61.32
CA ASP A 269 56.92 -7.28 -61.17
C ASP A 269 56.08 -8.57 -61.19
N GLU A 270 54.83 -8.52 -60.72
CA GLU A 270 53.84 -9.59 -60.86
C GLU A 270 53.22 -9.69 -62.28
N GLY A 271 53.59 -8.80 -63.20
CA GLY A 271 53.17 -8.81 -64.60
C GLY A 271 51.82 -8.14 -64.90
N TRP A 272 51.24 -7.42 -63.94
CA TRP A 272 49.95 -6.74 -64.11
C TRP A 272 50.06 -5.45 -64.92
N LEU A 273 51.22 -4.80 -64.89
CA LEU A 273 51.54 -3.58 -65.63
C LEU A 273 52.72 -3.83 -66.56
N SER A 274 52.66 -3.27 -67.77
CA SER A 274 53.84 -3.16 -68.62
C SER A 274 54.81 -2.11 -68.06
N GLU A 275 56.09 -2.19 -68.46
CA GLU A 275 57.09 -1.18 -68.10
C GLU A 275 56.63 0.24 -68.47
N LYS A 276 56.08 0.38 -69.69
CA LYS A 276 55.57 1.66 -70.19
C LYS A 276 54.41 2.22 -69.34
N GLU A 277 53.52 1.36 -68.86
CA GLU A 277 52.41 1.77 -67.98
C GLU A 277 52.92 2.16 -66.60
N PHE A 278 53.85 1.40 -66.03
CA PHE A 278 54.50 1.73 -64.77
C PHE A 278 55.23 3.08 -64.83
N GLU A 279 56.02 3.33 -65.88
CA GLU A 279 56.70 4.60 -66.09
C GLU A 279 55.69 5.75 -66.21
N THR A 280 54.64 5.56 -67.01
CA THR A 280 53.58 6.57 -67.20
C THR A 280 52.87 6.92 -65.89
N PHE A 281 52.52 5.92 -65.07
CA PHE A 281 51.86 6.15 -63.79
C PHE A 281 52.81 6.76 -62.75
N SER A 282 54.06 6.29 -62.70
CA SER A 282 55.06 6.83 -61.77
C SER A 282 55.39 8.29 -62.07
N GLN A 283 55.49 8.67 -63.34
CA GLN A 283 55.70 10.06 -63.74
C GLN A 283 54.52 10.98 -63.34
N LYS A 284 53.29 10.46 -63.37
CA LYS A 284 52.10 11.23 -62.93
C LYS A 284 51.97 11.33 -61.41
N LEU A 285 52.66 10.47 -60.66
CA LEU A 285 52.65 10.42 -59.20
C LEU A 285 53.88 11.07 -58.55
N GLY A 286 54.98 11.23 -59.27
CA GLY A 286 56.16 12.00 -58.85
C GLY A 286 55.87 13.49 -58.88
#